data_AF-A0A2N9YB56-F1
#
_entry.id   AF-A0A2N9YB56-F1
#
_cell.length_a   1.000
_cell.length_b   1.000
_cell.length_c   1.000
_cell.angle_alpha   90.00
_cell.angle_beta   90.00
_cell.angle_gamma   90.00
#
_symmetry.space_group_name_H-M   'P 1'
#
loop_
_entity.id
_entity.type
_entity.pdbx_description
1 polymer ?
#
loop_
_entity_poly.entity_id
_entity_poly.type
_entity_poly.pdbx_seq_one_letter_code
_entity_poly.pdbx_strand_id
1 'polypeptide(L)'
;MTANILFLLATIVTILMIDGMLFVFLSSKIADLQMLQKEGKRVNGRVTVKNSKASLHQIAYEFEENHQTYQNVVYLSSTLFNQIKSTDTVVIAYQGEQPSENYLLLAIENKIEQYHHIMRMIGISLIIIIVALAIYWWTPKF
;
A
#
# COMPACT_ATOMS: atom_id res chain seq x y z
N MET A 1 13.42 24.43 -32.71
CA MET A 1 12.23 24.81 -31.91
C MET A 1 11.18 23.70 -31.85
N THR A 2 10.81 23.07 -32.97
CA THR A 2 9.81 21.99 -33.03
C THR A 2 10.22 20.71 -32.28
N ALA A 3 11.48 20.26 -32.40
CA ALA A 3 11.98 19.06 -31.72
C ALA A 3 11.93 19.15 -30.18
N ASN A 4 12.22 20.31 -29.60
CA ASN A 4 12.20 20.50 -28.15
C ASN A 4 10.78 20.47 -27.58
N ILE A 5 9.79 20.95 -28.34
CA ILE A 5 8.37 20.92 -27.94
C ILE A 5 7.83 19.49 -28.04
N LEU A 6 8.17 18.76 -29.11
CA LEU A 6 7.83 17.34 -29.26
C LEU A 6 8.43 16.48 -28.15
N PHE A 7 9.69 16.71 -27.79
CA PHE A 7 10.35 15.99 -26.69
C PHE A 7 9.71 16.29 -25.33
N LEU A 8 9.37 17.57 -25.08
CA LEU A 8 8.66 17.98 -23.87
C LEU A 8 7.28 17.30 -23.77
N LEU A 9 6.49 17.33 -24.84
CA LEU A 9 5.19 16.65 -24.92
C LEU A 9 5.31 15.15 -24.69
N ALA A 10 6.27 14.49 -25.33
CA ALA A 10 6.50 13.05 -25.13
C ALA A 10 6.87 12.72 -23.68
N THR A 11 7.68 13.56 -23.03
CA THR A 11 8.07 13.39 -21.63
C THR A 11 6.87 13.51 -20.69
N ILE A 12 6.00 14.50 -20.92
CA ILE A 12 4.78 14.70 -20.14
C ILE A 12 3.83 13.52 -20.32
N VAL A 13 3.57 13.08 -21.55
CA VAL A 13 2.71 11.92 -21.82
C VAL A 13 3.25 10.67 -21.12
N THR A 14 4.57 10.47 -21.14
CA THR A 14 5.19 9.33 -20.45
C THR A 14 4.99 9.39 -18.94
N ILE A 15 5.18 10.56 -18.32
CA ILE A 15 4.93 10.75 -16.88
C ILE A 15 3.45 10.48 -16.54
N LEU A 16 2.52 11.01 -17.35
CA LEU A 16 1.09 10.78 -17.18
C LEU A 16 0.72 9.29 -17.28
N MET A 17 1.33 8.54 -18.20
CA MET A 17 1.10 7.10 -18.31
C MET A 17 1.61 6.35 -17.08
N ILE A 18 2.81 6.69 -16.58
CA ILE A 18 3.38 6.07 -15.37
C ILE A 18 2.49 6.34 -14.15
N ASP A 19 2.07 7.58 -13.95
CA ASP A 19 1.16 7.97 -12.85
C ASP A 19 -0.17 7.21 -12.95
N GLY A 20 -0.74 7.11 -14.15
CA GLY A 20 -1.97 6.34 -14.39
C GLY A 20 -1.81 4.85 -14.08
N MET A 21 -0.70 4.23 -14.49
CA MET A 21 -0.40 2.83 -14.19
C MET A 21 -0.23 2.59 -12.68
N LEU A 22 0.48 3.48 -11.98
CA LEU A 22 0.64 3.42 -10.53
C LEU A 22 -0.70 3.55 -9.80
N PHE A 23 -1.56 4.46 -10.26
CA PHE A 23 -2.89 4.66 -9.69
C PHE A 23 -3.75 3.40 -9.81
N VAL A 24 -3.79 2.79 -11.01
CA VAL A 24 -4.54 1.54 -11.25
C VAL A 24 -3.98 0.39 -10.40
N PHE A 25 -2.65 0.25 -10.35
CA PHE A 25 -1.99 -0.79 -9.56
C PHE A 25 -2.31 -0.68 -8.06
N LEU A 26 -2.19 0.53 -7.49
CA LEU A 26 -2.50 0.77 -6.08
C LEU A 26 -3.98 0.55 -5.77
N SER A 27 -4.86 1.00 -6.67
CA SER A 27 -6.31 0.77 -6.54
C SER A 27 -6.64 -0.73 -6.53
N SER A 28 -6.01 -1.52 -7.41
CA SER A 28 -6.16 -2.97 -7.40
C SER A 28 -5.70 -3.58 -6.08
N LYS A 29 -4.54 -3.14 -5.54
CA LYS A 29 -4.03 -3.65 -4.26
C LYS A 29 -4.88 -3.28 -3.05
N ILE A 30 -5.54 -2.12 -3.08
CA ILE A 30 -6.54 -1.77 -2.07
C ILE A 30 -7.75 -2.69 -2.17
N ALA A 31 -8.23 -2.97 -3.40
CA ALA A 31 -9.37 -3.85 -3.61
C ALA A 31 -9.08 -5.28 -3.10
N ASP A 32 -7.91 -5.84 -3.42
CA ASP A 32 -7.48 -7.16 -2.92
C ASP A 32 -7.51 -7.20 -1.38
N LEU A 33 -6.95 -6.18 -0.73
CA LEU A 33 -6.91 -6.07 0.73
C LEU A 33 -8.31 -5.89 1.35
N GLN A 34 -9.20 -5.14 0.71
CA GLN A 34 -10.59 -4.97 1.15
C GLN A 34 -11.40 -6.26 0.99
N MET A 35 -11.21 -6.98 -0.11
CA MET A 35 -11.80 -8.30 -0.31
C MET A 35 -11.30 -9.27 0.77
N LEU A 36 -10.00 -9.30 1.04
CA LEU A 36 -9.44 -10.12 2.13
C LEU A 36 -10.03 -9.74 3.51
N GLN A 37 -10.25 -8.46 3.78
CA GLN A 37 -10.84 -8.02 5.05
C GLN A 37 -12.31 -8.46 5.22
N LYS A 38 -13.08 -8.46 4.11
CA LYS A 38 -14.51 -8.74 4.09
C LYS A 38 -14.83 -10.23 3.96
N GLU A 39 -14.11 -10.93 3.10
CA GLU A 39 -14.39 -12.30 2.65
C GLU A 39 -13.31 -13.30 3.07
N GLY A 40 -12.16 -12.83 3.56
CA GLY A 40 -11.11 -13.69 4.08
C GLY A 40 -11.55 -14.45 5.32
N LYS A 41 -11.12 -15.72 5.41
CA LYS A 41 -11.34 -16.53 6.60
C LYS A 41 -10.50 -15.99 7.74
N ARG A 42 -11.12 -15.87 8.91
CA ARG A 42 -10.51 -15.31 10.12
C ARG A 42 -10.07 -16.43 11.04
N VAL A 43 -8.79 -16.46 11.37
CA VAL A 43 -8.19 -17.43 12.28
C VAL A 43 -7.36 -16.74 13.33
N ASN A 44 -7.29 -17.36 14.50
CA ASN A 44 -6.42 -16.91 15.57
C ASN A 44 -5.03 -17.47 15.33
N GLY A 45 -4.04 -16.59 15.25
CA GLY A 45 -2.64 -16.96 15.22
C GLY A 45 -1.89 -16.50 16.45
N ARG A 46 -0.77 -17.15 16.71
CA ARG A 46 0.17 -16.77 17.76
C ARG A 46 1.09 -15.67 17.25
N VAL A 47 1.39 -14.71 18.12
CA VAL A 47 2.29 -13.60 17.81
C VAL A 47 3.66 -13.82 18.43
N THR A 48 4.71 -13.56 17.65
CA THR A 48 6.09 -13.46 18.15
C THR A 48 6.70 -12.13 17.73
N VAL A 49 7.15 -11.34 18.71
CA VAL A 49 7.84 -10.07 18.48
C VAL A 49 9.31 -10.36 18.19
N LYS A 50 9.78 -10.05 16.98
CA LYS A 50 11.16 -10.36 16.56
C LYS A 50 12.14 -9.22 16.76
N ASN A 51 11.74 -7.99 16.43
CA ASN A 51 12.65 -6.85 16.53
C ASN A 51 11.90 -5.51 16.58
N SER A 52 12.48 -4.51 17.23
CA SER A 52 11.91 -3.17 17.35
C SER A 52 12.93 -2.15 16.83
N LYS A 53 12.67 -1.55 15.67
CA LYS A 53 13.41 -0.35 15.22
C LYS A 53 12.60 0.88 15.60
N ALA A 54 13.28 2.02 15.76
CA ALA A 54 12.78 3.25 16.42
C ALA A 54 11.35 3.73 16.05
N SER A 55 10.81 3.38 14.88
CA SER A 55 9.45 3.72 14.45
C SER A 55 8.56 2.53 14.04
N LEU A 56 9.11 1.32 13.92
CA LEU A 56 8.41 0.14 13.43
C LEU A 56 8.81 -1.13 14.20
N HIS A 57 7.81 -1.87 14.65
CA HIS A 57 7.96 -3.17 15.30
C HIS A 57 7.73 -4.29 14.30
N GLN A 58 8.69 -5.20 14.21
CA GLN A 58 8.60 -6.40 13.40
C GLN A 58 7.88 -7.50 14.20
N ILE A 59 6.72 -7.90 13.69
CA ILE A 59 5.88 -8.92 14.29
C ILE A 59 5.80 -10.10 13.33
N ALA A 60 6.22 -11.27 13.81
CA ALA A 60 5.92 -12.53 13.16
C ALA A 60 4.62 -13.08 13.73
N TYR A 61 3.78 -13.66 12.88
CA TYR A 61 2.62 -14.41 13.31
C TYR A 61 2.61 -15.77 12.63
N GLU A 62 2.08 -16.74 13.35
CA GLU A 62 1.91 -18.12 12.87
C GLU A 62 0.50 -18.61 13.19
N PHE A 63 -0.10 -19.35 12.27
CA PHE A 63 -1.36 -20.05 12.50
C PHE A 63 -1.33 -21.40 11.80
N GLU A 64 -2.12 -22.34 12.31
CA GLU A 64 -2.25 -23.67 11.73
C GLU A 64 -3.64 -23.84 11.12
N GLU A 65 -3.68 -24.28 9.87
CA GLU A 65 -4.92 -24.64 9.19
C GLU A 65 -4.65 -25.86 8.30
N ASN A 66 -5.55 -26.84 8.29
CA ASN A 66 -5.43 -28.07 7.50
C ASN A 66 -4.08 -28.81 7.71
N HIS A 67 -3.58 -28.83 8.94
CA HIS A 67 -2.28 -29.42 9.31
C HIS A 67 -1.07 -28.77 8.62
N GLN A 68 -1.25 -27.54 8.11
CA GLN A 68 -0.17 -26.72 7.56
C GLN A 68 -0.01 -25.47 8.41
N THR A 69 1.23 -25.19 8.81
CA THR A 69 1.58 -23.97 9.53
C THR A 69 1.90 -22.87 8.53
N TYR A 70 1.17 -21.78 8.63
CA TYR A 70 1.38 -20.57 7.85
C TYR A 70 2.02 -19.50 8.73
N GLN A 71 3.03 -18.84 8.21
CA GLN A 71 3.73 -17.77 8.91
C GLN A 71 4.00 -16.61 7.99
N ASN A 72 3.96 -15.41 8.55
CA ASN A 72 4.37 -14.20 7.85
C ASN A 72 4.86 -13.16 8.85
N VAL A 73 5.56 -12.15 8.34
CA VAL A 73 6.16 -11.09 9.14
C VAL A 73 5.67 -9.76 8.62
N VAL A 74 5.14 -8.94 9.52
CA VAL A 74 4.64 -7.61 9.22
C VAL A 74 5.30 -6.58 10.11
N TYR A 75 5.35 -5.34 9.61
CA TYR A 75 5.86 -4.20 10.36
C TYR A 75 4.67 -3.36 10.82
N LEU A 76 4.57 -3.14 12.12
CA LEU A 76 3.53 -2.32 12.73
C LEU A 76 4.13 -1.05 13.34
N SER A 77 3.36 0.03 13.30
CA SER A 77 3.67 1.24 14.06
C SER A 77 3.57 0.96 15.57
N SER A 78 4.22 1.77 16.40
CA SER A 78 4.18 1.61 17.86
C SER A 78 2.76 1.67 18.43
N THR A 79 1.85 2.42 17.82
CA THR A 79 0.43 2.50 18.23
C THR A 79 -0.28 1.16 18.06
N LEU A 80 -0.16 0.54 16.89
CA LEU A 80 -0.78 -0.76 16.58
C LEU A 80 -0.10 -1.89 17.36
N PHE A 81 1.22 -1.81 17.51
CA PHE A 81 1.98 -2.74 18.35
C PHE A 81 1.47 -2.74 19.79
N ASN A 82 1.20 -1.58 20.40
CA ASN A 82 0.70 -1.51 21.77
C ASN A 82 -0.69 -2.13 21.93
N GLN A 83 -1.55 -2.08 20.89
CA GLN A 83 -2.84 -2.77 20.90
C GLN A 83 -2.66 -4.29 20.95
N ILE A 84 -1.71 -4.81 20.16
CA ILE A 84 -1.47 -6.26 20.02
C ILE A 84 -0.60 -6.82 21.14
N LYS A 85 0.32 -6.04 21.71
CA LYS A 85 1.19 -6.46 22.82
C LYS A 85 0.41 -6.94 24.04
N SER A 86 -0.82 -6.47 24.20
CA SER A 86 -1.72 -6.89 25.28
C SER A 86 -2.29 -8.30 25.12
N THR A 87 -2.11 -8.92 23.94
CA THR A 87 -2.70 -10.22 23.58
C THR A 87 -1.66 -11.14 22.93
N ASP A 88 -1.53 -12.37 23.43
CA ASP A 88 -0.65 -13.39 22.82
C ASP A 88 -1.21 -13.96 21.50
N THR A 89 -2.45 -13.57 21.14
CA THR A 89 -3.18 -14.04 19.97
C THR A 89 -3.68 -12.88 19.12
N VAL A 90 -3.73 -13.06 17.80
CA VAL A 90 -4.22 -12.06 16.83
C VAL A 90 -5.12 -12.69 15.79
N VAL A 91 -6.04 -11.87 15.26
CA VAL A 91 -6.90 -12.27 14.16
C VAL A 91 -6.18 -12.04 12.83
N ILE A 92 -6.01 -13.12 12.09
CA ILE A 92 -5.40 -13.14 10.75
C ILE A 92 -6.51 -13.41 9.75
N ALA A 93 -6.55 -12.59 8.70
CA ALA A 93 -7.35 -12.87 7.52
C ALA A 93 -6.46 -13.59 6.49
N TYR A 94 -6.95 -14.72 5.97
CA TYR A 94 -6.30 -15.44 4.87
C TYR A 94 -7.33 -15.94 3.87
N GLN A 95 -6.94 -16.05 2.61
CA GLN A 95 -7.73 -16.69 1.56
C GLN A 95 -7.27 -18.15 1.42
N GLY A 96 -8.18 -19.09 1.64
CA GLY A 96 -7.85 -20.52 1.72
C GLY A 96 -7.18 -21.10 0.46
N GLU A 97 -7.44 -20.52 -0.71
CA GLU A 97 -6.82 -20.96 -1.98
C GLU A 97 -5.43 -20.35 -2.21
N GLN A 98 -5.10 -19.23 -1.56
CA GLN A 98 -3.84 -18.51 -1.70
C GLN A 98 -3.31 -18.03 -0.34
N PRO A 99 -2.76 -18.94 0.49
CA PRO A 99 -2.28 -18.61 1.83
C PRO A 99 -1.06 -17.67 1.84
N SER A 100 -0.44 -17.42 0.68
CA SER A 100 0.60 -16.40 0.49
C SER A 100 0.09 -14.98 0.77
N GLU A 101 -1.23 -14.75 0.70
CA GLU A 101 -1.86 -13.48 1.04
C GLU A 101 -2.55 -13.53 2.41
N ASN A 102 -1.80 -13.97 3.43
CA ASN A 102 -2.22 -13.83 4.82
C ASN A 102 -1.81 -12.44 5.35
N TYR A 103 -2.70 -11.84 6.12
CA TYR A 103 -2.45 -10.53 6.74
C TYR A 103 -3.12 -10.44 8.11
N LEU A 104 -2.43 -9.80 9.06
CA LEU A 104 -3.08 -9.36 10.31
C LEU A 104 -4.19 -8.39 9.96
N LEU A 105 -5.39 -8.60 10.51
CA LEU A 105 -6.55 -7.75 10.22
C LEU A 105 -6.27 -6.27 10.53
N LEU A 106 -5.57 -6.00 11.62
CA LEU A 106 -5.13 -4.66 12.03
C LEU A 106 -4.07 -4.05 11.09
N ALA A 107 -3.27 -4.88 10.42
CA ALA A 107 -2.29 -4.41 9.45
C ALA A 107 -2.94 -4.05 8.10
N ILE A 108 -4.05 -4.70 7.75
CA ILE A 108 -4.77 -4.45 6.49
C ILE A 108 -5.27 -3.00 6.44
N GLU A 109 -5.94 -2.53 7.48
CA GLU A 109 -6.52 -1.18 7.52
C GLU A 109 -5.44 -0.10 7.37
N ASN A 110 -4.34 -0.21 8.13
CA ASN A 110 -3.20 0.70 8.01
C ASN A 110 -2.56 0.67 6.62
N LYS A 111 -2.46 -0.51 6.00
CA LYS A 111 -1.88 -0.64 4.65
C LYS A 111 -2.80 -0.04 3.59
N ILE A 112 -4.11 -0.17 3.74
CA ILE A 112 -5.10 0.50 2.90
C ILE A 112 -4.98 2.03 3.03
N GLU A 113 -4.85 2.55 4.26
CA GLU A 113 -4.68 3.99 4.48
C GLU A 113 -3.39 4.52 3.87
N GLN A 114 -2.27 3.80 4.01
CA GLN A 114 -1.00 4.14 3.36
C GLN A 114 -1.14 4.22 1.84
N TYR A 115 -1.83 3.25 1.21
CA TYR A 115 -2.07 3.30 -0.23
C TYR A 115 -2.99 4.46 -0.62
N HIS A 116 -4.00 4.80 0.18
CA HIS A 116 -4.80 6.01 -0.06
C HIS A 116 -3.96 7.29 0.03
N HIS A 117 -3.05 7.38 1.00
CA HIS A 117 -2.15 8.52 1.12
C HIS A 117 -1.22 8.62 -0.10
N ILE A 118 -0.65 7.49 -0.56
CA ILE A 118 0.18 7.46 -1.77
C ILE A 118 -0.64 7.87 -3.00
N MET A 119 -1.87 7.35 -3.16
CA MET A 119 -2.74 7.75 -4.27
C MET A 119 -3.09 9.24 -4.24
N ARG A 120 -3.31 9.83 -3.05
CA ARG A 120 -3.48 11.29 -2.91
C ARG A 120 -2.24 12.05 -3.36
N MET A 121 -1.04 11.60 -3.00
CA MET A 121 0.21 12.24 -3.44
C MET A 121 0.38 12.17 -4.97
N ILE A 122 0.10 11.01 -5.59
CA ILE A 122 0.11 10.84 -7.05
C ILE A 122 -0.93 11.75 -7.71
N GLY A 123 -2.13 11.86 -7.14
CA GLY A 123 -3.17 12.77 -7.65
C GLY A 123 -2.75 14.25 -7.58
N ILE A 124 -2.05 14.65 -6.52
CA ILE A 124 -1.55 16.03 -6.35
C ILE A 124 -0.41 16.33 -7.33
N SER A 125 0.54 15.40 -7.55
CA SER A 125 1.63 15.60 -8.51
C SER A 125 1.11 15.85 -9.93
N LEU A 126 0.07 15.12 -10.33
CA LEU A 126 -0.60 15.30 -11.61
C LEU A 126 -1.15 16.74 -11.78
N ILE A 127 -1.82 17.27 -10.76
CA ILE A 127 -2.37 18.63 -10.78
C ILE A 127 -1.25 19.66 -10.93
N ILE A 128 -0.14 19.49 -10.19
CA ILE A 128 1.01 20.39 -10.26
C ILE A 128 1.61 20.41 -11.68
N ILE A 129 1.74 19.25 -12.34
CA ILE A 129 2.24 19.16 -13.72
C ILE A 129 1.33 19.92 -14.68
N ILE A 130 0.01 19.76 -14.57
CA ILE A 130 -0.96 20.46 -15.42
C ILE A 130 -0.87 21.98 -15.20
N VAL A 131 -0.79 22.42 -13.95
CA VAL A 131 -0.66 23.85 -13.60
C VAL A 131 0.65 24.43 -14.14
N ALA A 132 1.77 23.73 -13.97
CA ALA A 132 3.07 24.15 -14.50
C ALA A 132 3.05 24.27 -16.03
N LEU A 133 2.34 23.36 -16.70
CA LEU A 133 2.15 23.41 -18.15
C LEU A 133 1.35 24.64 -18.58
N ALA A 134 0.25 24.92 -17.88
CA ALA A 134 -0.59 26.07 -18.15
C ALA A 134 0.20 27.38 -17.96
N ILE A 135 1.00 27.48 -16.88
CA ILE A 135 1.89 28.61 -16.65
C ILE A 135 2.89 28.73 -17.81
N TYR A 136 3.62 27.67 -18.15
CA TYR A 136 4.62 27.67 -19.23
C TYR A 136 4.05 28.12 -20.59
N TRP A 137 2.80 27.75 -20.89
CA TRP A 137 2.12 28.17 -22.12
C TRP A 137 1.64 29.63 -22.07
N TRP A 138 1.28 30.13 -20.89
CA TRP A 138 0.74 31.47 -20.72
C TRP A 138 1.84 32.54 -20.55
N THR A 139 3.03 32.18 -20.09
CA THR A 139 4.15 33.13 -20.02
C THR A 139 4.60 33.48 -21.44
N PRO A 140 4.49 34.76 -21.86
CA PRO A 140 5.04 35.19 -23.14
C PRO A 140 6.53 34.89 -23.17
N LYS A 141 6.98 34.17 -24.21
CA LYS A 141 8.40 33.87 -24.45
C LYS A 141 9.08 35.17 -24.89
N PHE A 142 9.56 35.95 -23.92
CA PHE A 142 10.45 37.09 -24.16
C PHE A 142 11.81 36.60 -24.67
#